data_AF-A0A971QZH0-F1
#
_entry.id   AF-A0A971QZH0-F1
#
_cell.length_a   1.000
_cell.length_b   1.000
_cell.length_c   1.000
_cell.angle_alpha   90.00
_cell.angle_beta   90.00
_cell.angle_gamma   90.00
#
_symmetry.space_group_name_H-M   'P 1'
#
loop_
_entity.id
_entity.type
_entity.pdbx_description
1 polymer ?
#
loop_
_entity_poly.entity_id
_entity_poly.type
_entity_poly.pdbx_seq_one_letter_code
_entity_poly.pdbx_strand_id
1 'polypeptide(L)'
;NRVGGEERFLELFEETLDLADFAGVFFDRIRFPSPANGLKEILTCVCDDCLERSGGVIESLRGDLQRLLKEPGKAVGVEAMPGILRELFASIEEAIIFRTTSVSALLADYARAARKRNLDIGIDLFPPSLARLVGQDYTELSRHVDWIKPMIYCKTMGPAGLPMELLSLAKILRELNGNISERDSLWVLEQLTGLDLPESFGELASKGLTLDNYDRELEKLESLDRGGAVRIYPGFEAVAFPPVCSVDPAIVGEYVRRTLNRGYRGFTLSWDIRQIPPANLEAVGDFLAGW
;
A
#
# COMPACT_ATOMS: atom_id res chain seq x y z
N ASN A 1 -13.74 6.27 7.96
CA ASN A 1 -15.06 6.30 8.63
C ASN A 1 -15.32 7.58 9.41
N ARG A 2 -14.52 7.95 10.44
CA ARG A 2 -14.70 9.24 11.13
C ARG A 2 -14.69 10.44 10.18
N VAL A 3 -13.73 10.50 9.25
CA VAL A 3 -13.67 11.55 8.22
C VAL A 3 -14.95 11.64 7.38
N GLY A 4 -15.54 10.49 7.00
CA GLY A 4 -16.80 10.46 6.24
C GLY A 4 -18.05 10.65 7.10
N GLY A 5 -17.93 10.64 8.43
CA GLY A 5 -19.02 10.94 9.36
C GLY A 5 -19.03 12.40 9.83
N GLU A 6 -18.00 13.17 9.50
CA GLU A 6 -17.84 14.56 9.91
C GLU A 6 -17.86 15.47 8.68
N GLU A 7 -19.04 16.02 8.39
CA GLU A 7 -19.32 16.86 7.20
C GLU A 7 -18.31 17.98 7.02
N ARG A 8 -17.79 18.54 8.12
CA ARG A 8 -16.82 19.63 8.13
C ARG A 8 -15.55 19.33 7.32
N PHE A 9 -15.10 18.06 7.25
CA PHE A 9 -13.93 17.72 6.43
C PHE A 9 -14.19 17.89 4.94
N LEU A 10 -15.37 17.47 4.47
CA LEU A 10 -15.74 17.63 3.06
C LEU A 10 -15.97 19.09 2.72
N GLU A 11 -16.62 19.86 3.61
CA GLU A 11 -16.75 21.31 3.46
C GLU A 11 -15.40 22.00 3.33
N LEU A 12 -14.45 21.70 4.22
CA LEU A 12 -13.10 22.27 4.17
C LEU A 12 -12.36 21.89 2.89
N PHE A 13 -12.56 20.67 2.40
CA PHE A 13 -12.04 20.26 1.10
C PHE A 13 -12.64 21.11 -0.02
N GLU A 14 -13.97 21.26 -0.06
CA GLU A 14 -14.65 22.10 -1.05
C GLU A 14 -14.20 23.57 -0.99
N GLU A 15 -14.04 24.13 0.21
CA GLU A 15 -13.47 25.48 0.44
C GLU A 15 -12.04 25.57 -0.14
N THR A 16 -11.23 24.53 0.04
CA THR A 16 -9.84 24.48 -0.48
C THR A 16 -9.80 24.46 -2.01
N LEU A 17 -10.78 23.84 -2.65
CA LEU A 17 -10.87 23.82 -4.12
C LEU A 17 -11.08 25.20 -4.73
N ASP A 18 -11.54 26.17 -3.94
CA ASP A 18 -11.81 27.54 -4.39
C ASP A 18 -10.65 28.51 -4.09
N LEU A 19 -9.54 28.03 -3.49
CA LEU A 19 -8.40 28.87 -3.09
C LEU A 19 -7.44 29.23 -4.24
N ALA A 20 -7.37 28.40 -5.28
CA ALA A 20 -6.45 28.59 -6.38
C ALA A 20 -6.91 27.83 -7.63
N ASP A 21 -6.43 28.27 -8.79
CA ASP A 21 -6.59 27.54 -10.04
C ASP A 21 -5.54 26.44 -10.15
N PHE A 22 -5.98 25.18 -10.21
CA PHE A 22 -5.12 24.03 -10.45
C PHE A 22 -5.82 23.02 -11.35
N ALA A 23 -5.04 22.16 -12.02
CA ALA A 23 -5.57 21.23 -13.02
C ALA A 23 -6.24 19.97 -12.42
N GLY A 24 -5.93 19.66 -11.16
CA GLY A 24 -6.39 18.43 -10.54
C GLY A 24 -6.07 18.31 -9.05
N VAL A 25 -6.68 17.33 -8.42
CA VAL A 25 -6.45 16.94 -7.02
C VAL A 25 -5.71 15.62 -6.98
N PHE A 26 -4.77 15.48 -6.06
CA PHE A 26 -4.08 14.23 -5.79
C PHE A 26 -4.31 13.82 -4.34
N PHE A 27 -5.04 12.72 -4.15
CA PHE A 27 -5.33 12.20 -2.82
C PHE A 27 -4.18 11.33 -2.31
N ASP A 28 -3.58 11.76 -1.20
CA ASP A 28 -2.60 10.99 -0.43
C ASP A 28 -3.27 10.46 0.86
N ARG A 29 -2.90 9.25 1.29
CA ARG A 29 -3.30 8.62 2.57
C ARG A 29 -4.79 8.40 2.77
N ILE A 30 -5.55 8.24 1.69
CA ILE A 30 -6.94 7.78 1.78
C ILE A 30 -6.98 6.26 1.97
N ARG A 31 -6.76 5.83 3.22
CA ARG A 31 -6.62 4.43 3.61
C ARG A 31 -6.74 4.24 5.13
N PHE A 32 -6.83 2.99 5.56
CA PHE A 32 -6.63 2.60 6.96
C PHE A 32 -5.14 2.54 7.31
N PRO A 33 -4.77 2.49 8.61
CA PRO A 33 -3.39 2.29 9.04
C PRO A 33 -2.76 1.03 8.42
N SER A 34 -1.47 1.11 8.11
CA SER A 34 -0.70 0.03 7.51
C SER A 34 0.00 -0.82 8.57
N PRO A 35 0.57 -1.97 8.19
CA PRO A 35 1.40 -2.77 9.10
C PRO A 35 2.53 -2.01 9.80
N ALA A 36 3.12 -1.02 9.15
CA ALA A 36 4.12 -0.15 9.76
C ALA A 36 3.62 0.60 11.01
N ASN A 37 2.30 0.77 11.18
CA ASN A 37 1.70 1.36 12.38
C ASN A 37 1.57 0.34 13.55
N GLY A 38 1.78 -0.95 13.30
CA GLY A 38 1.71 -2.03 14.30
C GLY A 38 0.32 -2.66 14.44
N LEU A 39 0.27 -3.83 15.09
CA LEU A 39 -0.94 -4.66 15.17
C LEU A 39 -2.15 -3.90 15.72
N LYS A 40 -1.97 -3.14 16.81
CA LYS A 40 -3.09 -2.38 17.42
C LYS A 40 -3.71 -1.40 16.44
N GLU A 41 -2.90 -0.71 15.64
CA GLU A 41 -3.34 0.28 14.67
C GLU A 41 -4.01 -0.36 13.46
N ILE A 42 -3.50 -1.51 12.97
CA ILE A 42 -4.18 -2.29 11.92
C ILE A 42 -5.55 -2.78 12.40
N LEU A 43 -5.76 -2.97 13.70
CA LEU A 43 -7.03 -3.37 14.31
C LEU A 43 -7.90 -2.20 14.79
N THR A 44 -7.59 -0.97 14.34
CA THR A 44 -8.42 0.21 14.61
C THR A 44 -9.69 0.23 13.77
N CYS A 45 -10.48 1.30 13.96
CA CYS A 45 -11.86 1.45 13.51
C CYS A 45 -12.84 0.49 14.20
N VAL A 46 -12.70 0.41 15.53
CA VAL A 46 -13.65 -0.23 16.47
C VAL A 46 -14.50 0.79 17.23
N CYS A 47 -14.62 2.01 16.71
CA CYS A 47 -15.55 2.97 17.30
C CYS A 47 -16.99 2.55 17.00
N ASP A 48 -17.94 3.06 17.78
CA ASP A 48 -19.36 2.70 17.69
C ASP A 48 -19.87 2.80 16.24
N ASP A 49 -19.55 3.90 15.52
CA ASP A 49 -19.92 4.06 14.11
C ASP A 49 -19.42 2.93 13.20
N CYS A 50 -18.20 2.43 13.42
CA CYS A 50 -17.63 1.36 12.61
C CYS A 50 -18.19 0.00 13.01
N LEU A 51 -18.47 -0.21 14.30
CA LEU A 51 -19.13 -1.44 14.79
C LEU A 51 -20.54 -1.56 14.23
N GLU A 52 -21.30 -0.45 14.25
CA GLU A 52 -22.64 -0.36 13.67
C GLU A 52 -22.59 -0.57 12.15
N ARG A 53 -21.77 0.20 11.43
CA ARG A 53 -21.67 0.11 9.96
C ARG A 53 -21.13 -1.22 9.45
N SER A 54 -20.29 -1.90 10.24
CA SER A 54 -19.75 -3.21 9.87
C SER A 54 -20.66 -4.37 10.26
N GLY A 55 -21.77 -4.13 10.97
CA GLY A 55 -22.67 -5.18 11.43
C GLY A 55 -22.00 -6.21 12.34
N GLY A 56 -21.00 -5.81 13.14
CA GLY A 56 -20.28 -6.69 14.06
C GLY A 56 -19.08 -7.45 13.47
N VAL A 57 -18.82 -7.37 12.16
CA VAL A 57 -17.68 -8.04 11.50
C VAL A 57 -16.33 -7.64 12.12
N ILE A 58 -16.17 -6.35 12.40
CA ILE A 58 -14.93 -5.82 13.00
C ILE A 58 -14.76 -6.29 14.46
N GLU A 59 -15.85 -6.54 15.19
CA GLU A 59 -15.81 -7.10 16.53
C GLU A 59 -15.39 -8.57 16.51
N SER A 60 -15.92 -9.36 15.57
CA SER A 60 -15.52 -10.76 15.37
C SER A 60 -14.04 -10.88 15.03
N LEU A 61 -13.53 -10.05 14.11
CA LEU A 61 -12.11 -9.97 13.76
C LEU A 61 -11.23 -9.79 15.01
N ARG A 62 -11.61 -8.83 15.86
CA ARG A 62 -10.89 -8.58 17.12
C ARG A 62 -10.94 -9.80 18.03
N GLY A 63 -12.10 -10.43 18.17
CA GLY A 63 -12.27 -11.64 18.97
C GLY A 63 -11.42 -12.80 18.50
N ASP A 64 -11.39 -13.06 17.19
CA ASP A 64 -10.63 -14.16 16.59
C ASP A 64 -9.13 -13.93 16.69
N LEU A 65 -8.65 -12.72 16.45
CA LEU A 65 -7.24 -12.37 16.65
C LEU A 65 -6.84 -12.42 18.13
N GLN A 66 -7.71 -11.99 19.05
CA GLN A 66 -7.46 -12.12 20.49
C GLN A 66 -7.45 -13.58 20.94
N ARG A 67 -8.27 -14.46 20.34
CA ARG A 67 -8.25 -15.89 20.62
C ARG A 67 -6.94 -16.51 20.12
N LEU A 68 -6.53 -16.18 18.90
CA LEU A 68 -5.23 -16.58 18.33
C LEU A 68 -4.05 -16.10 19.17
N LEU A 69 -4.11 -14.89 19.73
CA LEU A 69 -3.11 -14.33 20.64
C LEU A 69 -3.08 -15.01 22.02
N LYS A 70 -4.22 -15.54 22.49
CA LYS A 70 -4.37 -16.13 23.83
C LYS A 70 -4.15 -17.64 23.86
N GLU A 71 -4.22 -18.31 22.72
CA GLU A 71 -3.78 -19.69 22.59
C GLU A 71 -2.27 -19.70 22.30
N PRO A 72 -1.40 -20.02 23.28
CA PRO A 72 0.02 -20.18 22.98
C PRO A 72 0.13 -21.27 21.92
N GLY A 73 0.62 -20.90 20.74
CA GLY A 73 0.65 -21.74 19.54
C GLY A 73 1.04 -23.18 19.89
N LYS A 74 0.05 -24.08 19.87
CA LYS A 74 0.30 -25.51 19.92
C LYS A 74 1.06 -25.84 18.64
N ALA A 75 2.38 -25.98 18.75
CA ALA A 75 3.29 -26.61 17.79
C ALA A 75 2.66 -26.93 16.44
N VAL A 76 2.31 -25.90 15.67
CA VAL A 76 1.87 -26.08 14.30
C VAL A 76 3.15 -26.15 13.48
N GLY A 77 3.36 -27.26 12.78
CA GLY A 77 4.47 -27.35 11.82
C GLY A 77 4.40 -26.23 10.79
N VAL A 78 5.57 -25.73 10.35
CA VAL A 78 5.69 -24.64 9.37
C VAL A 78 4.88 -24.96 8.10
N GLU A 79 4.72 -26.24 7.79
CA GLU A 79 3.99 -26.76 6.63
C GLU A 79 2.48 -26.48 6.69
N ALA A 80 1.88 -26.36 7.88
CA ALA A 80 0.45 -26.05 8.03
C ALA A 80 0.16 -24.54 8.13
N MET A 81 1.19 -23.70 8.29
CA MET A 81 1.04 -22.25 8.42
C MET A 81 0.38 -21.57 7.22
N PRO A 82 0.69 -21.90 5.95
CA PRO A 82 -0.01 -21.30 4.81
C PRO A 82 -1.51 -21.63 4.77
N GLY A 83 -1.91 -22.81 5.26
CA GLY A 83 -3.31 -23.21 5.37
C GLY A 83 -4.04 -22.39 6.43
N ILE A 84 -3.46 -22.29 7.63
CA ILE A 84 -4.00 -21.49 8.75
C ILE A 84 -4.07 -20.02 8.38
N LEU A 85 -3.08 -19.49 7.67
CA LEU A 85 -3.11 -18.11 7.24
C LEU A 85 -4.13 -17.89 6.14
N ARG A 86 -4.32 -18.83 5.21
CA ARG A 86 -5.45 -18.74 4.26
C ARG A 86 -6.80 -18.74 4.99
N GLU A 87 -6.96 -19.55 6.01
CA GLU A 87 -8.17 -19.56 6.85
C GLU A 87 -8.32 -18.26 7.65
N LEU A 88 -7.22 -17.69 8.17
CA LEU A 88 -7.22 -16.38 8.81
C LEU A 88 -7.56 -15.28 7.80
N PHE A 89 -6.96 -15.29 6.62
CA PHE A 89 -7.28 -14.34 5.55
C PHE A 89 -8.74 -14.44 5.14
N ALA A 90 -9.27 -15.66 5.03
CA ALA A 90 -10.70 -15.88 4.80
C ALA A 90 -11.56 -15.37 5.97
N SER A 91 -11.12 -15.54 7.23
CA SER A 91 -11.86 -15.07 8.40
C SER A 91 -11.83 -13.55 8.58
N ILE A 92 -10.83 -12.87 8.00
CA ILE A 92 -10.76 -11.40 7.98
C ILE A 92 -11.27 -10.78 6.66
N GLU A 93 -11.68 -11.59 5.68
CA GLU A 93 -12.08 -11.12 4.35
C GLU A 93 -13.27 -10.15 4.42
N GLU A 94 -14.27 -10.46 5.25
CA GLU A 94 -15.41 -9.54 5.46
C GLU A 94 -14.95 -8.19 6.03
N ALA A 95 -13.96 -8.20 6.93
CA ALA A 95 -13.39 -6.96 7.45
C ALA A 95 -12.58 -6.20 6.40
N ILE A 96 -11.88 -6.90 5.49
CA ILE A 96 -11.22 -6.30 4.33
C ILE A 96 -12.25 -5.68 3.38
N ILE A 97 -13.36 -6.37 3.09
CA ILE A 97 -14.46 -5.86 2.25
C ILE A 97 -15.08 -4.61 2.87
N PHE A 98 -15.33 -4.62 4.18
CA PHE A 98 -15.83 -3.44 4.88
C PHE A 98 -14.88 -2.24 4.76
N ARG A 99 -13.57 -2.47 4.93
CA ARG A 99 -12.55 -1.42 4.82
C ARG A 99 -12.44 -0.86 3.40
N THR A 100 -12.37 -1.73 2.40
CA THR A 100 -12.31 -1.33 0.99
C THR A 100 -13.54 -0.55 0.56
N THR A 101 -14.73 -1.00 0.98
CA THR A 101 -16.00 -0.27 0.76
C THR A 101 -15.97 1.10 1.45
N SER A 102 -15.45 1.17 2.69
CA SER A 102 -15.35 2.42 3.45
C SER A 102 -14.44 3.45 2.77
N VAL A 103 -13.28 3.03 2.26
CA VAL A 103 -12.35 3.90 1.53
C VAL A 103 -12.94 4.34 0.20
N SER A 104 -13.57 3.41 -0.53
CA SER A 104 -14.21 3.70 -1.82
C SER A 104 -15.35 4.72 -1.67
N ALA A 105 -16.21 4.56 -0.67
CA ALA A 105 -17.28 5.53 -0.39
C ALA A 105 -16.72 6.92 -0.07
N LEU A 106 -15.71 7.00 0.80
CA LEU A 106 -15.06 8.27 1.13
C LEU A 106 -14.45 8.93 -0.10
N LEU A 107 -13.71 8.17 -0.92
CA LEU A 107 -13.12 8.68 -2.15
C LEU A 107 -14.18 9.17 -3.13
N ALA A 108 -15.29 8.45 -3.26
CA ALA A 108 -16.37 8.80 -4.17
C ALA A 108 -16.96 10.19 -3.83
N ASP A 109 -17.10 10.53 -2.55
CA ASP A 109 -17.64 11.81 -2.11
C ASP A 109 -16.71 12.97 -2.52
N TYR A 110 -15.42 12.83 -2.23
CA TYR A 110 -14.40 13.84 -2.55
C TYR A 110 -14.16 13.94 -4.06
N ALA A 111 -14.15 12.82 -4.77
CA ALA A 111 -14.06 12.78 -6.22
C ALA A 111 -15.25 13.49 -6.88
N ARG A 112 -16.47 13.33 -6.37
CA ARG A 112 -17.63 14.08 -6.88
C ARG A 112 -17.48 15.58 -6.67
N ALA A 113 -16.99 16.02 -5.51
CA ALA A 113 -16.73 17.43 -5.24
C ALA A 113 -15.67 18.03 -6.18
N ALA A 114 -14.59 17.30 -6.46
CA ALA A 114 -13.57 17.71 -7.43
C ALA A 114 -14.10 17.72 -8.88
N ARG A 115 -14.85 16.69 -9.29
CA ARG A 115 -15.43 16.61 -10.65
C ARG A 115 -16.39 17.75 -10.96
N LYS A 116 -17.16 18.26 -9.98
CA LYS A 116 -18.02 19.44 -10.17
C LYS A 116 -17.25 20.67 -10.66
N ARG A 117 -15.94 20.73 -10.40
CA ARG A 117 -15.02 21.79 -10.83
C ARG A 117 -14.16 21.39 -12.04
N ASN A 118 -14.49 20.28 -12.71
CA ASN A 118 -13.76 19.74 -13.86
C ASN A 118 -12.27 19.46 -13.58
N LEU A 119 -11.94 19.07 -12.35
CA LEU A 119 -10.58 18.76 -11.93
C LEU A 119 -10.22 17.30 -12.24
N ASP A 120 -8.98 17.08 -12.69
CA ASP A 120 -8.39 15.74 -12.85
C ASP A 120 -8.11 15.12 -11.47
N ILE A 121 -8.39 13.84 -11.29
CA ILE A 121 -8.31 13.18 -9.98
C ILE A 121 -7.25 12.09 -9.98
N GLY A 122 -6.23 12.27 -9.16
CA GLY A 122 -5.21 11.28 -8.87
C GLY A 122 -5.31 10.71 -7.46
N ILE A 123 -4.77 9.52 -7.25
CA ILE A 123 -4.69 8.87 -5.94
C ILE A 123 -3.38 8.09 -5.76
N ASP A 124 -2.83 8.13 -4.55
CA ASP A 124 -1.74 7.26 -4.10
C ASP A 124 -2.30 5.92 -3.59
N LEU A 125 -1.79 4.80 -4.10
CA LEU A 125 -2.18 3.48 -3.59
C LEU A 125 -0.94 2.71 -3.14
N PHE A 126 -1.10 1.91 -2.09
CA PHE A 126 -0.11 0.91 -1.69
C PHE A 126 0.16 -0.06 -2.86
N PRO A 127 1.32 -0.74 -2.87
CA PRO A 127 1.59 -1.82 -3.81
C PRO A 127 0.43 -2.84 -3.85
N PRO A 128 0.08 -3.37 -5.03
CA PRO A 128 -0.99 -4.37 -5.18
C PRO A 128 -0.99 -5.49 -4.13
N SER A 129 0.17 -6.01 -3.73
CA SER A 129 0.25 -7.06 -2.70
C SER A 129 -0.24 -6.66 -1.31
N LEU A 130 -0.22 -5.37 -0.97
CA LEU A 130 -0.56 -4.87 0.37
C LEU A 130 -1.77 -3.93 0.38
N ALA A 131 -2.25 -3.49 -0.78
CA ALA A 131 -3.28 -2.45 -0.88
C ALA A 131 -4.59 -2.81 -0.15
N ARG A 132 -5.07 -4.05 -0.30
CA ARG A 132 -6.32 -4.47 0.37
C ARG A 132 -6.21 -4.47 1.89
N LEU A 133 -5.02 -4.68 2.46
CA LEU A 133 -4.81 -4.63 3.93
C LEU A 133 -5.11 -3.25 4.51
N VAL A 134 -4.84 -2.20 3.73
CA VAL A 134 -5.10 -0.80 4.11
C VAL A 134 -6.44 -0.29 3.56
N GLY A 135 -7.31 -1.20 3.07
CA GLY A 135 -8.61 -0.86 2.51
C GLY A 135 -8.53 -0.21 1.13
N GLN A 136 -7.43 -0.36 0.40
CA GLN A 136 -7.30 0.15 -0.95
C GLN A 136 -7.55 -0.96 -1.97
N ASP A 137 -8.70 -0.88 -2.66
CA ASP A 137 -9.07 -1.78 -3.75
C ASP A 137 -8.87 -1.08 -5.09
N TYR A 138 -7.89 -1.49 -5.89
CA TYR A 138 -7.57 -0.85 -7.16
C TYR A 138 -8.74 -0.86 -8.15
N THR A 139 -9.50 -1.96 -8.21
CA THR A 139 -10.62 -2.11 -9.14
C THR A 139 -11.73 -1.15 -8.77
N GLU A 140 -12.12 -1.11 -7.49
CA GLU A 140 -13.17 -0.21 -7.03
C GLU A 140 -12.74 1.26 -7.08
N LEU A 141 -11.54 1.59 -6.61
CA LEU A 141 -11.06 2.98 -6.56
C LEU A 141 -10.80 3.56 -7.95
N SER A 142 -10.44 2.74 -8.93
CA SER A 142 -10.24 3.18 -10.33
C SER A 142 -11.49 3.82 -10.95
N ARG A 143 -12.68 3.53 -10.43
CA ARG A 143 -13.96 4.08 -10.94
C ARG A 143 -14.16 5.54 -10.56
N HIS A 144 -13.43 6.04 -9.56
CA HIS A 144 -13.62 7.39 -9.01
C HIS A 144 -12.54 8.36 -9.46
N VAL A 145 -11.45 7.87 -10.05
CA VAL A 145 -10.23 8.65 -10.34
C VAL A 145 -9.83 8.56 -11.81
N ASP A 146 -9.04 9.52 -12.27
CA ASP A 146 -8.53 9.58 -13.65
C ASP A 146 -7.14 8.96 -13.77
N TRP A 147 -6.40 8.90 -12.65
CA TRP A 147 -5.12 8.21 -12.60
C TRP A 147 -4.73 7.71 -11.20
N ILE A 148 -3.87 6.70 -11.18
CA ILE A 148 -3.35 6.07 -9.96
C ILE A 148 -1.83 6.10 -9.97
N LYS A 149 -1.25 6.42 -8.81
CA LYS A 149 0.16 6.24 -8.50
C LYS A 149 0.32 5.07 -7.52
N PRO A 150 0.64 3.85 -7.98
CA PRO A 150 1.01 2.76 -7.09
C PRO A 150 2.39 3.06 -6.48
N MET A 151 2.52 2.96 -5.16
CA MET A 151 3.75 3.27 -4.41
C MET A 151 4.65 2.05 -4.28
N ILE A 152 5.31 1.64 -5.36
CA ILE A 152 6.13 0.42 -5.40
C ILE A 152 7.56 0.76 -4.96
N TYR A 153 7.75 0.80 -3.65
CA TYR A 153 8.98 1.21 -2.98
C TYR A 153 9.72 -0.02 -2.44
N CYS A 154 10.75 -0.49 -3.15
CA CYS A 154 11.50 -1.69 -2.78
C CYS A 154 12.65 -1.42 -1.81
N LYS A 155 13.11 -0.17 -1.67
CA LYS A 155 14.31 0.19 -0.88
C LYS A 155 14.01 1.05 0.35
N THR A 156 12.77 1.49 0.51
CA THR A 156 12.39 2.43 1.57
C THR A 156 12.03 1.74 2.89
N MET A 157 12.75 2.06 3.96
CA MET A 157 12.46 1.71 5.36
C MET A 157 11.60 2.78 6.05
N GLY A 158 10.45 3.09 5.46
CA GLY A 158 9.47 4.05 5.97
C GLY A 158 8.04 3.61 5.62
N PRO A 159 7.01 4.32 6.11
CA PRO A 159 5.61 3.99 5.79
C PRO A 159 5.37 3.88 4.28
N ALA A 160 4.57 2.89 3.87
CA ALA A 160 4.35 2.49 2.47
C ALA A 160 5.56 1.88 1.72
N GLY A 161 6.75 1.84 2.34
CA GLY A 161 7.89 1.10 1.83
C GLY A 161 7.70 -0.40 2.00
N LEU A 162 7.77 -1.18 0.92
CA LEU A 162 7.57 -2.63 0.96
C LEU A 162 8.43 -3.30 2.05
N PRO A 163 9.74 -3.01 2.19
CA PRO A 163 10.56 -3.62 3.24
C PRO A 163 10.04 -3.37 4.66
N MET A 164 9.64 -2.13 4.97
CA MET A 164 9.13 -1.76 6.29
C MET A 164 7.80 -2.45 6.58
N GLU A 165 6.89 -2.43 5.63
CA GLU A 165 5.55 -3.01 5.79
C GLU A 165 5.61 -4.53 5.97
N LEU A 166 6.43 -5.22 5.16
CA LEU A 166 6.64 -6.66 5.25
C LEU A 166 7.38 -7.05 6.53
N LEU A 167 8.39 -6.29 6.94
CA LEU A 167 9.06 -6.52 8.22
C LEU A 167 8.10 -6.39 9.41
N SER A 168 7.22 -5.39 9.38
CA SER A 168 6.21 -5.22 10.41
C SER A 168 5.19 -6.36 10.42
N LEU A 169 4.71 -6.80 9.25
CA LEU A 169 3.86 -8.00 9.17
C LEU A 169 4.57 -9.24 9.72
N ALA A 170 5.84 -9.45 9.40
CA ALA A 170 6.61 -10.60 9.87
C ALA A 170 6.76 -10.58 11.39
N LYS A 171 7.01 -9.40 11.98
CA LYS A 171 7.04 -9.22 13.44
C LYS A 171 5.69 -9.49 14.09
N ILE A 172 4.60 -9.02 13.48
CA ILE A 172 3.24 -9.32 13.95
C ILE A 172 2.99 -10.83 13.94
N LEU A 173 3.35 -11.54 12.86
CA LEU A 173 3.22 -13.00 12.80
C LEU A 173 4.01 -13.69 13.92
N ARG A 174 5.20 -13.19 14.26
CA ARG A 174 6.00 -13.70 15.39
C ARG A 174 5.41 -13.36 16.76
N GLU A 175 4.78 -12.20 16.90
CA GLU A 175 4.03 -11.85 18.11
C GLU A 175 2.80 -12.76 18.30
N LEU A 176 2.11 -13.11 17.21
CA LEU A 176 0.99 -14.04 17.20
C LEU A 176 1.44 -15.49 17.43
N ASN A 177 2.62 -15.86 16.94
CA ASN A 177 3.19 -17.21 17.07
C ASN A 177 4.65 -17.13 17.54
N GLY A 178 4.85 -17.18 18.86
CA GLY A 178 6.19 -17.06 19.47
C GLY A 178 7.21 -18.13 19.05
N ASN A 179 6.79 -19.20 18.37
CA ASN A 179 7.66 -20.28 17.92
C ASN A 179 8.09 -20.17 16.44
N ILE A 180 7.56 -19.21 15.67
CA ILE A 180 7.94 -19.05 14.26
C ILE A 180 9.29 -18.30 14.15
N SER A 181 10.21 -18.85 13.34
CA SER A 181 11.51 -18.23 13.10
C SER A 181 11.37 -16.98 12.21
N GLU A 182 12.41 -16.15 12.14
CA GLU A 182 12.43 -15.01 11.20
C GLU A 182 12.26 -15.49 9.76
N ARG A 183 13.02 -16.53 9.36
CA ARG A 183 12.95 -17.05 8.00
C ARG A 183 11.58 -17.60 7.64
N ASP A 184 10.96 -18.35 8.56
CA ASP A 184 9.62 -18.91 8.33
C ASP A 184 8.56 -17.81 8.25
N SER A 185 8.69 -16.74 9.07
CA SER A 185 7.78 -15.60 9.00
C SER A 185 7.90 -14.83 7.68
N LEU A 186 9.11 -14.70 7.13
CA LEU A 186 9.32 -14.14 5.79
C LEU A 186 8.79 -15.09 4.71
N TRP A 187 9.08 -16.39 4.82
CA TRP A 187 8.60 -17.38 3.86
C TRP A 187 7.07 -17.38 3.73
N VAL A 188 6.38 -17.29 4.87
CA VAL A 188 4.94 -17.11 4.91
C VAL A 188 4.49 -15.88 4.08
N LEU A 189 5.17 -14.74 4.26
CA LEU A 189 4.84 -13.53 3.51
C LEU A 189 5.18 -13.66 2.02
N GLU A 190 6.23 -14.41 1.64
CA GLU A 190 6.51 -14.76 0.24
C GLU A 190 5.30 -15.48 -0.37
N GLN A 191 4.74 -16.47 0.33
CA GLN A 191 3.57 -17.22 -0.16
C GLN A 191 2.31 -16.37 -0.28
N LEU A 192 2.12 -15.41 0.63
CA LEU A 192 0.92 -14.55 0.65
C LEU A 192 1.00 -13.43 -0.37
N THR A 193 2.18 -12.83 -0.52
CA THR A 193 2.37 -11.67 -1.37
C THR A 193 2.83 -12.04 -2.76
N GLY A 194 3.43 -13.20 -2.97
CA GLY A 194 4.09 -13.57 -4.21
C GLY A 194 5.34 -12.73 -4.49
N LEU A 195 6.00 -12.21 -3.45
CA LEU A 195 7.28 -11.50 -3.54
C LEU A 195 8.40 -12.39 -3.03
N ASP A 196 9.61 -12.20 -3.55
CA ASP A 196 10.81 -12.87 -3.03
C ASP A 196 11.38 -12.03 -1.88
N LEU A 197 11.51 -12.63 -0.69
CA LEU A 197 12.02 -11.94 0.48
C LEU A 197 13.44 -12.42 0.82
N PRO A 198 14.29 -11.56 1.42
CA PRO A 198 15.60 -11.98 1.91
C PRO A 198 15.54 -13.02 3.02
N GLU A 199 16.69 -13.59 3.40
CA GLU A 199 16.73 -14.70 4.36
C GLU A 199 16.55 -14.28 5.82
N SER A 200 16.64 -12.97 6.13
CA SER A 200 16.51 -12.46 7.50
C SER A 200 15.92 -11.05 7.59
N PHE A 201 15.47 -10.67 8.78
CA PHE A 201 14.98 -9.32 9.05
C PHE A 201 16.06 -8.25 8.85
N GLY A 202 17.31 -8.57 9.21
CA GLY A 202 18.44 -7.66 9.03
C GLY A 202 18.73 -7.40 7.55
N GLU A 203 18.65 -8.43 6.70
CA GLU A 203 18.82 -8.26 5.26
C GLU A 203 17.67 -7.47 4.64
N LEU A 204 16.42 -7.75 5.01
CA LEU A 204 15.27 -6.98 4.54
C LEU A 204 15.39 -5.50 4.92
N ALA A 205 15.80 -5.20 6.16
CA ALA A 205 15.95 -3.83 6.64
C ALA A 205 17.12 -3.07 5.99
N SER A 206 18.22 -3.76 5.65
CA SER A 206 19.43 -3.12 5.13
C SER A 206 19.50 -3.07 3.61
N LYS A 207 19.02 -4.11 2.92
CA LYS A 207 19.11 -4.24 1.46
C LYS A 207 17.79 -3.92 0.76
N GLY A 208 16.67 -3.95 1.48
CA GLY A 208 15.33 -3.91 0.91
C GLY A 208 15.04 -5.12 0.02
N LEU A 209 14.12 -4.94 -0.92
CA LEU A 209 13.74 -5.91 -1.94
C LEU A 209 14.52 -5.71 -3.24
N THR A 210 14.67 -6.76 -4.05
CA THR A 210 15.24 -6.67 -5.40
C THR A 210 14.29 -5.94 -6.36
N LEU A 211 14.83 -5.51 -7.51
CA LEU A 211 14.02 -4.89 -8.57
C LEU A 211 13.06 -5.89 -9.24
N ASP A 212 13.30 -7.20 -9.11
CA ASP A 212 12.37 -8.20 -9.62
C ASP A 212 11.05 -8.19 -8.84
N ASN A 213 11.07 -7.74 -7.57
CA ASN A 213 9.83 -7.49 -6.84
C ASN A 213 9.07 -6.25 -7.33
N TYR A 214 9.76 -5.25 -7.89
CA TYR A 214 9.09 -4.14 -8.57
C TYR A 214 8.29 -4.65 -9.77
N ASP A 215 8.92 -5.53 -10.55
CA ASP A 215 8.30 -6.16 -11.71
C ASP A 215 7.09 -7.02 -11.34
N ARG A 216 7.19 -7.80 -10.27
CA ARG A 216 6.06 -8.59 -9.75
C ARG A 216 4.88 -7.74 -9.31
N GLU A 217 5.12 -6.58 -8.70
CA GLU A 217 4.05 -5.65 -8.36
C GLU A 217 3.41 -5.03 -9.62
N LEU A 218 4.20 -4.70 -10.65
CA LEU A 218 3.65 -4.25 -11.93
C LEU A 218 2.83 -5.34 -12.63
N GLU A 219 3.29 -6.59 -12.61
CA GLU A 219 2.56 -7.74 -13.17
C GLU A 219 1.22 -7.95 -12.45
N LYS A 220 1.21 -7.87 -11.10
CA LYS A 220 -0.04 -7.88 -10.33
C LYS A 220 -0.94 -6.74 -10.76
N LEU A 221 -0.41 -5.53 -10.89
CA LEU A 221 -1.18 -4.35 -11.30
C LEU A 221 -1.80 -4.50 -12.69
N GLU A 222 -1.10 -5.14 -13.62
CA GLU A 222 -1.56 -5.44 -14.98
C GLU A 222 -2.64 -6.53 -15.01
N SER A 223 -2.61 -7.46 -14.06
CA SER A 223 -3.63 -8.51 -13.92
C SER A 223 -4.97 -8.03 -13.35
N LEU A 224 -5.02 -6.82 -12.77
CA LEU A 224 -6.23 -6.28 -12.17
C LEU A 224 -7.18 -5.71 -13.23
N ASP A 225 -8.45 -6.09 -13.17
CA ASP A 225 -9.50 -5.43 -13.96
C ASP A 225 -9.77 -4.03 -13.38
N ARG A 226 -9.55 -2.99 -14.18
CA ARG A 226 -9.73 -1.58 -13.80
C ARG A 226 -10.64 -0.84 -14.77
N GLY A 227 -11.40 -1.56 -15.60
CA GLY A 227 -12.31 -0.95 -16.58
C GLY A 227 -11.62 -0.13 -17.67
N GLY A 228 -10.30 -0.29 -17.87
CA GLY A 228 -9.53 0.22 -19.01
C GLY A 228 -9.30 1.73 -19.13
N ALA A 229 -9.98 2.57 -18.34
CA ALA A 229 -9.94 4.02 -18.50
C ALA A 229 -8.88 4.74 -17.62
N VAL A 230 -8.53 4.17 -16.46
CA VAL A 230 -7.63 4.82 -15.50
C VAL A 230 -6.18 4.79 -15.96
N ARG A 231 -5.50 5.95 -15.92
CA ARG A 231 -4.06 6.03 -16.24
C ARG A 231 -3.24 5.62 -15.03
N ILE A 232 -2.08 5.03 -15.28
CA ILE A 232 -1.21 4.52 -14.23
C ILE A 232 0.16 5.13 -14.39
N TYR A 233 0.66 5.69 -13.29
CA TYR A 233 1.96 6.31 -13.21
C TYR A 233 2.73 5.66 -12.06
N PRO A 234 3.38 4.50 -12.28
CA PRO A 234 4.07 3.79 -11.22
C PRO A 234 5.03 4.67 -10.45
N GLY A 235 4.88 4.69 -9.14
CA GLY A 235 5.75 5.42 -8.23
C GLY A 235 6.84 4.52 -7.70
N PHE A 236 8.09 4.97 -7.80
CA PHE A 236 9.25 4.30 -7.22
C PHE A 236 10.12 5.33 -6.50
N GLU A 237 10.94 4.86 -5.55
CA GLU A 237 11.84 5.76 -4.83
C GLU A 237 12.95 6.30 -5.75
N ALA A 238 13.23 7.59 -5.62
CA ALA A 238 14.30 8.32 -6.29
C ALA A 238 15.14 9.15 -5.29
N VAL A 239 14.83 9.06 -4.00
CA VAL A 239 15.48 9.84 -2.94
C VAL A 239 16.74 9.18 -2.41
N ALA A 240 17.67 9.98 -1.90
CA ALA A 240 18.79 9.52 -1.08
C ALA A 240 18.69 10.15 0.31
N PHE A 241 18.09 9.43 1.24
CA PHE A 241 17.86 9.87 2.62
C PHE A 241 18.25 8.77 3.62
N PRO A 242 19.56 8.53 3.84
CA PRO A 242 20.02 7.52 4.79
C PRO A 242 19.60 7.84 6.24
N PRO A 243 19.31 6.82 7.07
CA PRO A 243 19.30 5.39 6.74
C PRO A 243 17.95 4.89 6.18
N VAL A 244 16.99 5.78 5.92
CA VAL A 244 15.60 5.42 5.57
C VAL A 244 15.49 4.90 4.15
N CYS A 245 16.16 5.54 3.19
CA CYS A 245 16.14 5.12 1.80
C CYS A 245 17.43 5.58 1.13
N SER A 246 18.00 4.76 0.26
CA SER A 246 19.18 5.14 -0.51
C SER A 246 19.14 4.42 -1.85
N VAL A 247 18.75 5.14 -2.89
CA VAL A 247 18.86 4.70 -4.27
C VAL A 247 19.83 5.58 -5.04
N ASP A 248 20.60 4.94 -5.92
CA ASP A 248 21.57 5.60 -6.78
C ASP A 248 21.01 5.76 -8.21
N PRO A 249 21.71 6.49 -9.09
CA PRO A 249 21.25 6.73 -10.45
C PRO A 249 21.04 5.45 -11.27
N ALA A 250 21.79 4.38 -10.99
CA ALA A 250 21.67 3.12 -11.70
C ALA A 250 20.36 2.41 -11.35
N ILE A 251 19.99 2.38 -10.07
CA ILE A 251 18.72 1.83 -9.60
C ILE A 251 17.54 2.63 -10.16
N VAL A 252 17.62 3.98 -10.11
CA VAL A 252 16.56 4.85 -10.66
C VAL A 252 16.39 4.65 -12.16
N GLY A 253 17.48 4.59 -12.93
CA GLY A 253 17.42 4.32 -14.36
C GLY A 253 16.78 2.96 -14.68
N GLU A 254 17.03 1.95 -13.85
CA GLU A 254 16.42 0.63 -14.02
C GLU A 254 14.91 0.62 -13.72
N TYR A 255 14.44 1.38 -12.72
CA TYR A 255 12.99 1.60 -12.51
C TYR A 255 12.34 2.26 -13.73
N VAL A 256 12.94 3.32 -14.26
CA VAL A 256 12.45 4.02 -15.46
C VAL A 256 12.36 3.04 -16.63
N ARG A 257 13.45 2.30 -16.89
CA ARG A 257 13.53 1.31 -17.97
C ARG A 257 12.47 0.23 -17.83
N ARG A 258 12.35 -0.40 -16.65
CA ARG A 258 11.35 -1.45 -16.38
C ARG A 258 9.91 -0.95 -16.53
N THR A 259 9.67 0.31 -16.20
CA THR A 259 8.35 0.94 -16.34
C THR A 259 8.01 1.23 -17.81
N LEU A 260 8.90 1.91 -18.53
CA LEU A 260 8.63 2.29 -19.92
C LEU A 260 8.60 1.09 -20.87
N ASN A 261 9.45 0.08 -20.64
CA ASN A 261 9.44 -1.15 -21.44
C ASN A 261 8.13 -1.96 -21.32
N ARG A 262 7.34 -1.74 -20.25
CA ARG A 262 6.00 -2.32 -20.08
C ARG A 262 4.90 -1.49 -20.73
N GLY A 263 5.24 -0.38 -21.39
CA GLY A 263 4.29 0.46 -22.13
C GLY A 263 3.52 1.47 -21.27
N TYR A 264 3.89 1.64 -19.99
CA TYR A 264 3.35 2.72 -19.16
C TYR A 264 3.68 4.09 -19.79
N ARG A 265 2.71 5.00 -19.79
CA ARG A 265 2.82 6.34 -20.39
C ARG A 265 3.63 7.33 -19.54
N GLY A 266 4.02 6.94 -18.33
CA GLY A 266 4.81 7.75 -17.42
C GLY A 266 4.97 7.05 -16.07
N PHE A 267 5.58 7.76 -15.13
CA PHE A 267 5.90 7.29 -13.78
C PHE A 267 6.02 8.47 -12.83
N THR A 268 6.13 8.19 -11.52
CA THR A 268 6.30 9.22 -10.50
C THR A 268 7.58 9.01 -9.71
N LEU A 269 8.53 9.95 -9.81
CA LEU A 269 9.72 9.96 -8.96
C LEU A 269 9.30 10.31 -7.53
N SER A 270 9.57 9.41 -6.60
CA SER A 270 9.02 9.50 -5.25
C SER A 270 10.10 9.52 -4.16
N TRP A 271 9.86 10.08 -2.98
CA TRP A 271 8.59 10.68 -2.53
C TRP A 271 8.74 12.12 -2.02
N ASP A 272 9.94 12.65 -1.84
CA ASP A 272 10.17 14.08 -1.55
C ASP A 272 11.18 14.65 -2.55
N ILE A 273 10.74 15.53 -3.45
CA ILE A 273 11.58 16.13 -4.49
C ILE A 273 12.82 16.83 -3.93
N ARG A 274 12.75 17.35 -2.71
CA ARG A 274 13.87 18.03 -2.04
C ARG A 274 14.98 17.06 -1.62
N GLN A 275 14.66 15.77 -1.56
CA GLN A 275 15.56 14.68 -1.19
C GLN A 275 16.00 13.85 -2.40
N ILE A 276 15.57 14.21 -3.62
CA ILE A 276 16.02 13.55 -4.86
C ILE A 276 17.35 14.19 -5.27
N PRO A 277 18.46 13.45 -5.31
CA PRO A 277 19.74 13.97 -5.76
C PRO A 277 19.67 14.42 -7.23
N PRO A 278 20.39 15.50 -7.61
CA PRO A 278 20.51 15.91 -9.01
C PRO A 278 20.94 14.77 -9.94
N ALA A 279 21.90 13.93 -9.52
CA ALA A 279 22.36 12.78 -10.30
C ALA A 279 21.24 11.77 -10.61
N ASN A 280 20.27 11.59 -9.71
CA ASN A 280 19.11 10.72 -9.96
C ASN A 280 18.15 11.37 -10.97
N LEU A 281 17.97 12.69 -10.93
CA LEU A 281 17.19 13.42 -11.92
C LEU A 281 17.86 13.42 -13.30
N GLU A 282 19.17 13.62 -13.34
CA GLU A 282 19.99 13.57 -14.56
C GLU A 282 19.88 12.19 -15.22
N ALA A 283 20.01 11.09 -14.47
CA ALA A 283 19.85 9.75 -15.02
C ALA A 283 18.45 9.49 -15.62
N VAL A 284 17.39 10.06 -15.03
CA VAL A 284 16.04 10.01 -15.62
C VAL A 284 16.01 10.82 -16.91
N GLY A 285 16.56 12.03 -16.91
CA GLY A 285 16.63 12.91 -18.07
C GLY A 285 17.40 12.28 -19.25
N ASP A 286 18.56 11.70 -18.97
CA ASP A 286 19.41 11.01 -19.94
C ASP A 286 18.69 9.80 -20.54
N PHE A 287 17.98 9.02 -19.70
CA PHE A 287 17.17 7.92 -20.18
C PHE A 287 16.07 8.39 -21.13
N LEU A 288 15.31 9.42 -20.73
CA LEU A 288 14.20 9.97 -21.53
C LEU A 288 14.68 10.63 -22.83
N ALA A 289 15.89 11.20 -22.87
CA ALA A 289 16.46 11.78 -24.08
C ALA A 289 16.86 10.71 -25.12
N GLY A 290 17.10 9.47 -24.68
CA GLY A 290 17.48 8.35 -25.53
C GLY A 290 16.34 7.40 -25.93
N TRP A 291 15.11 7.64 -25.45
CA TRP A 291 13.93 6.79 -25.65
C TRP A 291 12.96 7.41 -26.66
#